data_AF-A0A1V5Y117-F1
#
_entry.id   AF-A0A1V5Y117-F1
#
_cell.length_a   1.000
_cell.length_b   1.000
_cell.length_c   1.000
_cell.angle_alpha   90.00
_cell.angle_beta   90.00
_cell.angle_gamma   90.00
#
_symmetry.space_group_name_H-M   'P 1'
#
loop_
_entity.id
_entity.type
_entity.pdbx_description
1 polymer ?
#
loop_
_entity_poly.entity_id
_entity_poly.type
_entity_poly.pdbx_seq_one_letter_code
_entity_poly.pdbx_strand_id
1 'polypeptide(L)'
;MSEEPIILDCGMPLSIEEADSIEAALLELLKCERASLKDRFIAGAVWLELLRNSLFSDEINAKVPRDEVMAAFFKLMKDNQYGTPLRIAAKAKKSEGLCRMLTGLIIAARNQPHKHRSNLGGVVFVITQYLRHLFKAGKIKMAPLEKAFPYLALENLKSQNGENVFSEATEAWVRNHIQKGSLRKEMGMRLCYGYLIFYCAIARMYAAGLAWGKKSDAVCVEDVNTAFSFVDDYYFFHRAFDEIFTYSPVLKDVLEKNLMRLNGLASLI
;
A
#
# COMPACT_ATOMS: atom_id res chain seq x y z
N MET A 1 17.51 -25.79 0.31
CA MET A 1 16.33 -25.24 1.02
C MET A 1 15.14 -25.55 0.15
N SER A 2 14.05 -26.13 0.66
CA SER A 2 12.86 -26.34 -0.16
C SER A 2 12.31 -24.95 -0.53
N GLU A 3 12.41 -24.59 -1.79
CA GLU A 3 11.92 -23.32 -2.32
C GLU A 3 10.41 -23.40 -2.43
N GLU A 4 9.72 -22.94 -1.39
CA GLU A 4 8.30 -22.66 -1.51
C GLU A 4 8.11 -21.70 -2.71
N PRO A 5 7.14 -21.99 -3.59
CA PRO A 5 6.95 -21.21 -4.81
C PRO A 5 6.57 -19.77 -4.45
N ILE A 6 7.14 -18.80 -5.17
CA ILE A 6 6.71 -17.40 -5.09
C ILE A 6 5.30 -17.33 -5.70
N ILE A 7 4.42 -16.50 -5.14
CA ILE A 7 3.02 -16.44 -5.57
C ILE A 7 2.68 -15.01 -6.01
N LEU A 8 1.99 -14.85 -7.14
CA LEU A 8 1.48 -13.54 -7.58
C LEU A 8 0.28 -13.11 -6.72
N ASP A 9 -0.69 -14.01 -6.56
CA ASP A 9 -1.94 -13.90 -5.81
C ASP A 9 -2.43 -15.30 -5.43
N CYS A 10 -3.47 -15.44 -4.58
CA CYS A 10 -4.01 -16.73 -4.14
C CYS A 10 -4.10 -17.78 -5.27
N GLY A 11 -3.13 -18.71 -5.32
CA GLY A 11 -3.12 -19.85 -6.24
C GLY A 11 -2.33 -19.71 -7.54
N MET A 12 -1.65 -18.59 -7.81
CA MET A 12 -0.82 -18.44 -9.03
C MET A 12 0.69 -18.49 -8.69
N PRO A 13 1.34 -19.66 -8.82
CA PRO A 13 2.77 -19.77 -8.59
C PRO A 13 3.55 -19.05 -9.71
N LEU A 14 4.65 -18.42 -9.32
CA LEU A 14 5.63 -17.76 -10.18
C LEU A 14 6.96 -18.53 -10.13
N SER A 15 7.64 -18.63 -11.26
CA SER A 15 9.07 -18.95 -11.28
C SER A 15 9.86 -17.80 -10.66
N ILE A 16 11.13 -18.06 -10.31
CA ILE A 16 12.03 -17.03 -9.78
C ILE A 16 12.25 -15.94 -10.84
N GLU A 17 12.43 -16.33 -12.10
CA GLU A 17 12.63 -15.43 -13.23
C GLU A 17 11.41 -14.53 -13.48
N GLU A 18 10.20 -15.09 -13.38
CA GLU A 18 8.96 -14.34 -13.48
C GLU A 18 8.84 -13.31 -12.36
N ALA A 19 9.14 -13.72 -11.12
CA ALA A 19 9.11 -12.83 -9.96
C ALA A 19 10.12 -11.68 -10.10
N ASP A 20 11.36 -11.99 -10.45
CA ASP A 20 12.41 -10.99 -10.64
C ASP A 20 12.06 -10.00 -11.77
N SER A 21 11.46 -10.50 -12.86
CA SER A 21 10.97 -9.66 -13.96
C SER A 21 9.90 -8.68 -13.48
N ILE A 22 8.90 -9.18 -12.73
CA ILE A 22 7.83 -8.33 -12.17
C ILE A 22 8.43 -7.25 -11.26
N GLU A 23 9.37 -7.61 -10.40
CA GLU A 23 10.03 -6.66 -9.49
C GLU A 23 10.79 -5.58 -10.26
N ALA A 24 11.53 -5.97 -11.29
CA ALA A 24 12.23 -5.03 -12.16
C ALA A 24 11.23 -4.05 -12.81
N ALA A 25 10.10 -4.55 -13.34
CA ALA A 25 9.08 -3.70 -13.94
C ALA A 25 8.42 -2.74 -12.94
N LEU A 26 8.13 -3.18 -11.71
CA LEU A 26 7.61 -2.32 -10.65
C LEU A 26 8.61 -1.24 -10.24
N LEU A 27 9.90 -1.57 -10.16
CA LEU A 27 10.96 -0.60 -9.87
C LEU A 27 11.17 0.38 -11.02
N GLU A 28 11.04 -0.05 -12.28
CA GLU A 28 11.06 0.85 -13.45
C GLU A 28 9.87 1.82 -13.41
N LEU A 29 8.67 1.34 -13.09
CA LEU A 29 7.48 2.18 -12.94
C LEU A 29 7.64 3.21 -11.81
N LEU A 30 8.23 2.82 -10.68
CA LEU A 30 8.53 3.73 -9.58
C LEU A 30 9.53 4.82 -9.97
N LYS A 31 10.35 4.65 -11.01
CA LYS A 31 11.27 5.69 -11.51
C LYS A 31 10.63 6.63 -12.54
N CYS A 32 9.35 6.47 -12.86
CA CYS A 32 8.68 7.31 -13.86
C CYS A 32 8.41 8.73 -13.32
N GLU A 33 9.33 9.66 -13.55
CA GLU A 33 9.26 11.05 -13.05
C GLU A 33 8.07 11.87 -13.56
N ARG A 34 7.37 11.38 -14.60
CA ARG A 34 6.20 12.05 -15.19
C ARG A 34 4.96 12.05 -14.29
N ALA A 35 5.00 11.33 -13.16
CA ALA A 35 3.89 11.22 -12.24
C ALA A 35 4.34 11.39 -10.78
N SER A 36 3.42 11.86 -9.93
CA SER A 36 3.69 11.95 -8.49
C SER A 36 4.03 10.58 -7.92
N LEU A 37 4.82 10.54 -6.85
CA LEU A 37 5.16 9.29 -6.17
C LEU A 37 3.91 8.47 -5.82
N LYS A 38 2.86 9.14 -5.35
CA LYS A 38 1.55 8.54 -5.04
C LYS A 38 0.95 7.85 -6.27
N ASP A 39 0.95 8.53 -7.42
CA ASP A 39 0.38 7.98 -8.65
C ASP A 39 1.22 6.79 -9.16
N ARG A 40 2.55 6.85 -9.04
CA ARG A 40 3.45 5.72 -9.36
C ARG A 40 3.15 4.49 -8.51
N PHE A 41 2.91 4.68 -7.21
CA PHE A 41 2.50 3.59 -6.32
C PHE A 41 1.15 2.99 -6.67
N ILE A 42 0.14 3.82 -6.92
CA ILE A 42 -1.18 3.32 -7.34
C ILE A 42 -1.06 2.61 -8.69
N ALA A 43 -0.25 3.14 -9.61
CA ALA A 43 0.00 2.53 -10.91
C ALA A 43 0.63 1.14 -10.79
N GLY A 44 1.53 0.90 -9.82
CA GLY A 44 2.09 -0.43 -9.60
C GLY A 44 1.05 -1.46 -9.18
N ALA A 45 0.11 -1.07 -8.31
CA ALA A 45 -1.03 -1.94 -7.95
C ALA A 45 -1.93 -2.22 -9.17
N VAL A 46 -2.24 -1.19 -9.96
CA VAL A 46 -3.00 -1.33 -11.22
C VAL A 46 -2.27 -2.26 -12.20
N TRP A 47 -0.95 -2.11 -12.35
CA TRP A 47 -0.14 -2.92 -13.24
C TRP A 47 -0.19 -4.40 -12.86
N LEU A 48 -0.08 -4.71 -11.56
CA LEU A 48 -0.20 -6.09 -11.05
C LEU A 48 -1.59 -6.68 -11.30
N GLU A 49 -2.64 -5.87 -11.18
CA GLU A 49 -4.01 -6.31 -11.48
C GLU A 49 -4.21 -6.56 -12.98
N LEU A 50 -3.64 -5.73 -13.85
CA LEU A 50 -3.67 -5.96 -15.30
C LEU A 50 -2.91 -7.23 -15.69
N LEU A 51 -1.75 -7.49 -15.07
CA LEU A 51 -1.00 -8.73 -15.27
C LEU A 51 -1.83 -9.93 -14.85
N ARG A 52 -2.41 -9.89 -13.65
CA ARG A 52 -3.31 -10.94 -13.12
C ARG A 52 -4.44 -11.23 -14.10
N ASN A 53 -5.16 -10.21 -14.55
CA ASN A 53 -6.29 -10.39 -15.46
C ASN A 53 -5.86 -10.96 -16.82
N SER A 54 -4.66 -10.62 -17.30
CA SER A 54 -4.11 -11.20 -18.52
C SER A 54 -3.79 -12.68 -18.34
N LEU A 55 -3.26 -13.07 -17.18
CA LEU A 55 -2.88 -14.44 -16.85
C LEU A 55 -4.03 -15.33 -16.37
N PHE A 56 -5.18 -14.76 -16.00
CA PHE A 56 -6.39 -15.50 -15.61
C PHE A 56 -7.47 -15.45 -16.71
N SER A 57 -7.17 -14.91 -17.88
CA SER A 57 -8.11 -14.90 -18.99
C SER A 57 -8.17 -16.30 -19.62
N ASP A 58 -9.28 -17.00 -19.41
CA ASP A 58 -9.51 -18.35 -19.97
C ASP A 58 -9.37 -18.37 -21.50
N GLU A 59 -9.79 -17.31 -22.18
CA GLU A 59 -9.70 -17.21 -23.64
C GLU A 59 -8.25 -17.11 -24.14
N ILE A 60 -7.40 -16.37 -23.42
CA ILE A 60 -5.99 -16.20 -23.76
C ILE A 60 -5.23 -17.48 -23.41
N ASN A 61 -5.44 -18.01 -22.21
CA ASN A 61 -4.73 -19.19 -21.70
C ASN A 61 -5.06 -20.47 -22.47
N ALA A 62 -6.24 -20.56 -23.11
CA ALA A 62 -6.58 -21.67 -23.98
C ALA A 62 -5.80 -21.68 -25.31
N LYS A 63 -5.20 -20.54 -25.70
CA LYS A 63 -4.62 -20.33 -27.03
C LYS A 63 -3.13 -19.99 -27.01
N VAL A 64 -2.63 -19.43 -25.92
CA VAL A 64 -1.28 -18.86 -25.83
C VAL A 64 -0.57 -19.39 -24.57
N PRO A 65 0.66 -19.91 -24.66
CA PRO A 65 1.46 -20.27 -23.50
C PRO A 65 1.69 -19.08 -22.56
N ARG A 66 1.66 -19.33 -21.25
CA ARG A 66 1.83 -18.30 -20.20
C ARG A 66 3.06 -17.41 -20.41
N ASP A 67 4.20 -18.00 -20.76
CA ASP A 67 5.45 -17.25 -20.94
C ASP A 67 5.34 -16.23 -22.07
N GLU A 68 4.61 -16.56 -23.14
CA GLU A 68 4.34 -15.65 -24.25
C GLU A 68 3.38 -14.53 -23.85
N VAL A 69 2.36 -14.84 -23.04
CA VAL A 69 1.44 -13.83 -22.47
C VAL A 69 2.22 -12.84 -21.61
N MET A 70 3.10 -13.32 -20.75
CA MET A 70 3.95 -12.47 -19.92
C MET A 70 4.89 -11.62 -20.78
N ALA A 71 5.64 -12.21 -21.70
CA ALA A 71 6.56 -11.46 -22.55
C ALA A 71 5.83 -10.36 -23.34
N ALA A 72 4.67 -10.66 -23.91
CA ALA A 72 3.83 -9.70 -24.62
C ALA A 72 3.33 -8.57 -23.72
N PHE A 73 2.86 -8.90 -22.51
CA PHE A 73 2.38 -7.92 -21.53
C PHE A 73 3.49 -6.95 -21.11
N PHE A 74 4.66 -7.47 -20.76
CA PHE A 74 5.81 -6.66 -20.34
C PHE A 74 6.25 -5.71 -21.44
N LYS A 75 6.37 -6.22 -22.66
CA LYS A 75 6.69 -5.41 -23.84
C LYS A 75 5.66 -4.31 -24.05
N LEU A 76 4.37 -4.64 -24.08
CA LEU A 76 3.29 -3.67 -24.27
C LEU A 76 3.31 -2.56 -23.21
N MET A 77 3.48 -2.93 -21.94
CA MET A 77 3.53 -1.96 -20.84
C MET A 77 4.74 -1.04 -20.94
N LYS A 78 5.91 -1.58 -21.30
CA LYS A 78 7.16 -0.82 -21.46
C LYS A 78 7.14 0.10 -22.69
N ASP A 79 6.65 -0.40 -23.83
CA ASP A 79 6.52 0.36 -25.08
C ASP A 79 5.58 1.57 -24.90
N ASN A 80 4.50 1.39 -24.15
CA ASN A 80 3.60 2.49 -23.76
C ASN A 80 4.11 3.29 -22.55
N GLN A 81 5.34 3.06 -22.09
CA GLN A 81 5.97 3.75 -20.96
C GLN A 81 5.08 3.78 -19.70
N TYR A 82 4.38 2.67 -19.45
CA TYR A 82 3.40 2.53 -18.36
C TYR A 82 2.25 3.55 -18.39
N GLY A 83 1.96 4.15 -19.55
CA GLY A 83 0.95 5.18 -19.70
C GLY A 83 -0.44 4.75 -19.26
N THR A 84 -0.84 3.50 -19.55
CA THR A 84 -2.15 2.94 -19.14
C THR A 84 -2.32 2.91 -17.61
N PRO A 85 -1.46 2.21 -16.83
CA PRO A 85 -1.61 2.18 -15.38
C PRO A 85 -1.46 3.56 -14.73
N LEU A 86 -0.57 4.42 -15.23
CA LEU A 86 -0.43 5.80 -14.73
C LEU A 86 -1.69 6.64 -14.98
N ARG A 87 -2.31 6.53 -16.15
CA ARG A 87 -3.57 7.22 -16.48
C ARG A 87 -4.73 6.75 -15.59
N ILE A 88 -4.79 5.46 -15.29
CA ILE A 88 -5.79 4.90 -14.38
C ILE A 88 -5.56 5.43 -12.96
N ALA A 89 -4.32 5.40 -12.48
CA ALA A 89 -3.94 5.94 -11.18
C ALA A 89 -4.31 7.42 -11.03
N ALA A 90 -4.02 8.24 -12.04
CA ALA A 90 -4.36 9.66 -12.05
C ALA A 90 -5.88 9.92 -11.95
N LYS A 91 -6.72 9.03 -12.50
CA LYS A 91 -8.19 9.12 -12.39
C LYS A 91 -8.71 8.72 -11.00
N ALA A 92 -8.00 7.85 -10.28
CA ALA A 92 -8.36 7.40 -8.93
C ALA A 92 -8.19 8.50 -7.85
N LYS A 93 -7.64 9.67 -8.21
CA LYS A 93 -7.32 10.81 -7.33
C LYS A 93 -8.50 11.37 -6.52
N LYS A 94 -9.75 10.98 -6.81
CA LYS A 94 -10.97 11.51 -6.16
C LYS A 94 -11.25 10.99 -4.74
N SER A 95 -10.37 10.20 -4.12
CA SER A 95 -10.69 9.51 -2.85
C SER A 95 -9.73 9.79 -1.68
N GLU A 96 -9.28 11.03 -1.49
CA GLU A 96 -8.45 11.40 -0.34
C GLU A 96 -9.12 11.11 1.02
N GLY A 97 -10.44 11.24 1.06
CA GLY A 97 -11.24 10.82 2.22
C GLY A 97 -11.06 9.33 2.51
N LEU A 98 -11.12 8.47 1.49
CA LEU A 98 -10.98 7.02 1.65
C LEU A 98 -9.58 6.61 2.11
N CYS A 99 -8.53 7.18 1.51
CA CYS A 99 -7.16 6.92 1.93
C CYS A 99 -6.99 7.23 3.43
N ARG A 100 -7.45 8.42 3.85
CA ARG A 100 -7.41 8.85 5.25
C ARG A 100 -8.23 7.94 6.17
N MET A 101 -9.44 7.55 5.75
CA MET A 101 -10.28 6.64 6.52
C MET A 101 -9.59 5.30 6.75
N LEU A 102 -9.00 4.72 5.71
CA LEU A 102 -8.31 3.44 5.79
C LEU A 102 -7.04 3.53 6.63
N THR A 103 -6.17 4.51 6.38
CA THR A 103 -4.94 4.72 7.15
C THR A 103 -5.26 4.95 8.63
N GLY A 104 -6.24 5.79 8.90
CA GLY A 104 -6.69 6.07 10.26
C GLY A 104 -7.26 4.83 10.97
N LEU A 105 -8.08 4.05 10.27
CA LEU A 105 -8.66 2.83 10.81
C LEU A 105 -7.58 1.79 11.15
N ILE A 106 -6.55 1.63 10.32
CA ILE A 106 -5.40 0.76 10.59
C ILE A 106 -4.66 1.21 11.85
N ILE A 107 -4.37 2.51 11.97
CA ILE A 107 -3.73 3.08 13.16
C ILE A 107 -4.60 2.85 14.40
N ALA A 108 -5.90 3.11 14.30
CA ALA A 108 -6.83 2.97 15.41
C ALA A 108 -6.95 1.51 15.86
N ALA A 109 -7.03 0.57 14.92
CA ALA A 109 -7.08 -0.87 15.18
C ALA A 109 -5.81 -1.33 15.92
N ARG A 110 -4.63 -0.86 15.48
CA ARG A 110 -3.36 -1.19 16.14
C ARG A 110 -3.27 -0.70 17.59
N ASN A 111 -3.84 0.47 17.89
CA ASN A 111 -3.85 1.04 19.23
C ASN A 111 -4.88 0.38 20.18
N GLN A 112 -5.70 -0.55 19.69
CA GLN A 112 -6.67 -1.22 20.55
C GLN A 112 -6.02 -2.36 21.35
N PRO A 113 -6.36 -2.51 22.64
CA PRO A 113 -5.98 -3.71 23.38
C PRO A 113 -6.71 -4.93 22.80
N HIS A 114 -5.94 -5.97 22.45
CA HIS A 114 -6.36 -7.20 21.76
C HIS A 114 -7.39 -8.09 22.52
N LYS A 115 -8.00 -7.64 23.62
CA LYS A 115 -8.85 -8.48 24.47
C LYS A 115 -10.33 -8.43 24.07
N HIS A 116 -10.85 -9.61 23.71
CA HIS A 116 -12.26 -10.05 23.59
C HIS A 116 -13.31 -8.96 23.33
N ARG A 117 -13.55 -8.66 22.06
CA ARG A 117 -14.78 -7.96 21.64
C ARG A 117 -15.74 -8.95 20.99
N SER A 118 -17.02 -8.82 21.30
CA SER A 118 -18.08 -9.41 20.49
C SER A 118 -18.05 -8.83 19.08
N ASN A 119 -18.54 -9.58 18.09
CA ASN A 119 -18.60 -9.14 16.68
C ASN A 119 -19.26 -7.76 16.54
N LEU A 120 -20.29 -7.48 17.34
CA LEU A 120 -20.97 -6.18 17.36
C LEU A 120 -20.05 -5.03 17.81
N GLY A 121 -19.24 -5.25 18.84
CA GLY A 121 -18.28 -4.25 19.33
C GLY A 121 -17.16 -3.95 18.33
N GLY A 122 -16.79 -4.92 17.49
CA GLY A 122 -15.87 -4.73 16.37
C GLY A 122 -16.50 -3.88 15.26
N VAL A 123 -17.73 -4.19 14.85
CA VAL A 123 -18.46 -3.43 13.83
C VAL A 123 -18.67 -1.97 14.25
N VAL A 124 -19.15 -1.74 15.48
CA VAL A 124 -19.35 -0.39 16.02
C VAL A 124 -18.03 0.39 16.04
N PHE A 125 -16.92 -0.26 16.41
CA PHE A 125 -15.61 0.37 16.38
C PHE A 125 -15.19 0.80 14.98
N VAL A 126 -15.30 -0.09 13.99
CA VAL A 126 -14.95 0.19 12.59
C VAL A 126 -15.77 1.38 12.10
N ILE A 127 -17.10 1.36 12.27
CA ILE A 127 -17.98 2.46 11.84
C ILE A 127 -17.61 3.77 12.54
N THR A 128 -17.38 3.74 13.86
CA THR A 128 -17.07 4.95 14.63
C THR A 128 -15.73 5.55 14.22
N GLN A 129 -14.69 4.73 14.05
CA GLN A 129 -13.40 5.24 13.56
C GLN A 129 -13.50 5.69 12.11
N TYR A 130 -14.24 4.97 11.27
CA TYR A 130 -14.46 5.35 9.88
C TYR A 130 -15.05 6.77 9.78
N LEU A 131 -16.15 7.03 10.49
CA LEU A 131 -16.77 8.36 10.54
C LEU A 131 -15.83 9.41 11.14
N ARG A 132 -15.11 9.06 12.22
CA ARG A 132 -14.16 9.95 12.87
C ARG A 132 -13.04 10.38 11.91
N HIS A 133 -12.45 9.45 11.18
CA HIS A 133 -11.38 9.73 10.23
C HIS A 133 -11.92 10.50 9.03
N LEU A 134 -13.13 10.16 8.54
CA LEU A 134 -13.81 10.88 7.46
C LEU A 134 -14.00 12.37 7.80
N PHE A 135 -14.56 12.65 8.98
CA PHE A 135 -14.86 14.01 9.44
C PHE A 135 -13.68 14.72 10.13
N LYS A 136 -12.50 14.10 10.18
CA LYS A 136 -11.29 14.64 10.85
C LYS A 136 -11.54 15.00 12.32
N ALA A 137 -12.38 14.22 13.01
CA ALA A 137 -12.87 14.56 14.34
C ALA A 137 -11.89 14.17 15.47
N GLY A 138 -11.49 15.17 16.27
CA GLY A 138 -10.68 14.97 17.48
C GLY A 138 -9.18 14.76 17.20
N LYS A 139 -8.55 13.85 17.95
CA LYS A 139 -7.11 13.59 17.90
C LYS A 139 -6.76 12.11 17.64
N ILE A 140 -5.78 11.82 16.80
CA ILE A 140 -5.30 10.46 16.56
C ILE A 140 -4.11 10.15 17.48
N LYS A 141 -4.13 8.99 18.15
CA LYS A 141 -2.95 8.46 18.86
C LYS A 141 -2.22 7.53 17.92
N MET A 142 -0.89 7.61 17.84
CA MET A 142 -0.08 6.82 16.92
C MET A 142 1.08 6.20 17.71
N ALA A 143 0.92 5.00 18.28
CA ALA A 143 2.01 4.35 19.01
C ALA A 143 3.26 4.16 18.09
N PRO A 144 4.48 4.43 18.55
CA PRO A 144 4.90 4.71 19.92
C PRO A 144 4.80 6.17 20.36
N LEU A 145 4.30 7.07 19.52
CA LEU A 145 4.18 8.48 19.89
C LEU A 145 3.22 8.62 21.08
N GLU A 146 3.72 9.23 22.16
CA GLU A 146 3.01 9.31 23.44
C GLU A 146 1.77 10.21 23.36
N LYS A 147 1.84 11.26 22.53
CA LYS A 147 0.81 12.29 22.41
C LYS A 147 -0.24 11.92 21.37
N ALA A 148 -1.45 12.44 21.57
CA ALA A 148 -2.49 12.40 20.55
C ALA A 148 -2.45 13.68 19.70
N PHE A 149 -2.52 13.52 18.38
CA PHE A 149 -2.30 14.58 17.39
C PHE A 149 -3.63 15.04 16.76
N PRO A 150 -3.88 16.36 16.65
CA PRO A 150 -5.03 16.87 15.89
C PRO A 150 -4.89 16.54 14.40
N TYR A 151 -5.98 16.20 13.71
CA TYR A 151 -5.91 15.96 12.26
C TYR A 151 -5.40 17.16 11.47
N LEU A 152 -5.86 18.36 11.81
CA LEU A 152 -5.45 19.60 11.16
C LEU A 152 -3.94 19.84 11.29
N ALA A 153 -3.32 19.38 12.39
CA ALA A 153 -1.89 19.51 12.58
C ALA A 153 -1.08 18.60 11.64
N LEU A 154 -1.63 17.42 11.30
CA LEU A 154 -0.95 16.45 10.44
C LEU A 154 -1.05 16.82 8.95
N GLU A 155 -2.10 17.56 8.53
CA GLU A 155 -2.30 17.95 7.14
C GLU A 155 -1.52 19.21 6.74
N ASN A 156 -1.28 20.11 7.68
CA ASN A 156 -0.73 21.44 7.38
C ASN A 156 0.80 21.48 7.33
N LEU A 157 1.48 20.41 7.74
CA LEU A 157 2.95 20.37 7.77
C LEU A 157 3.49 20.13 6.37
N LYS A 158 4.19 21.15 5.86
CA LYS A 158 4.93 21.06 4.59
C LYS A 158 6.27 20.35 4.85
N SER A 159 6.82 19.67 3.85
CA SER A 159 8.20 19.18 3.96
C SER A 159 9.19 20.32 3.70
N GLN A 160 10.28 20.39 4.49
CA GLN A 160 11.30 21.44 4.36
C GLN A 160 11.95 21.44 2.96
N ASN A 161 12.05 20.27 2.32
CA ASN A 161 12.68 20.08 1.01
C ASN A 161 11.65 19.70 -0.07
N GLY A 162 10.37 20.00 0.14
CA GLY A 162 9.28 19.57 -0.75
C GLY A 162 9.05 18.06 -0.74
N GLU A 163 8.32 17.52 -1.74
CA GLU A 163 8.01 16.08 -1.79
C GLU A 163 9.24 15.17 -2.06
N ASN A 164 10.40 15.73 -2.38
CA ASN A 164 11.57 14.98 -2.82
C ASN A 164 12.15 14.06 -1.73
N VAL A 165 12.32 14.57 -0.50
CA VAL A 165 12.86 13.77 0.62
C VAL A 165 11.98 12.55 0.91
N PHE A 166 10.67 12.73 0.88
CA PHE A 166 9.75 11.63 1.10
C PHE A 166 9.81 10.62 -0.05
N SER A 167 9.96 11.10 -1.28
CA SER A 167 10.04 10.25 -2.48
C SER A 167 11.28 9.36 -2.48
N GLU A 168 12.45 9.92 -2.20
CA GLU A 168 13.71 9.16 -2.13
C GLU A 168 13.68 8.10 -1.02
N ALA A 169 13.27 8.50 0.19
CA ALA A 169 13.17 7.57 1.32
C ALA A 169 12.18 6.44 1.04
N THR A 170 11.04 6.79 0.42
CA THR A 170 10.03 5.80 0.04
C THR A 170 10.55 4.84 -1.01
N GLU A 171 11.21 5.32 -2.07
CA GLU A 171 11.76 4.48 -3.13
C GLU A 171 12.83 3.53 -2.58
N ALA A 172 13.71 4.02 -1.71
CA ALA A 172 14.73 3.20 -1.05
C ALA A 172 14.09 2.14 -0.13
N TRP A 173 13.10 2.53 0.67
CA TRP A 173 12.39 1.64 1.58
C TRP A 173 11.62 0.55 0.85
N VAL A 174 10.89 0.91 -0.22
CA VAL A 174 10.17 -0.05 -1.05
C VAL A 174 11.12 -1.00 -1.78
N ARG A 175 12.24 -0.50 -2.31
CA ARG A 175 13.25 -1.36 -2.92
C ARG A 175 13.76 -2.39 -1.93
N ASN A 176 14.09 -1.98 -0.71
CA ASN A 176 14.57 -2.88 0.32
C ASN A 176 13.54 -3.98 0.65
N HIS A 177 12.25 -3.64 0.70
CA HIS A 177 11.21 -4.59 1.08
C HIS A 177 10.71 -5.48 -0.04
N ILE A 178 10.68 -4.98 -1.28
CA ILE A 178 10.51 -5.83 -2.46
C ILE A 178 11.69 -6.79 -2.54
N GLN A 179 12.93 -6.32 -2.41
CA GLN A 179 14.15 -7.15 -2.56
C GLN A 179 14.40 -8.17 -1.44
N LYS A 180 13.99 -7.91 -0.19
CA LYS A 180 14.32 -8.76 0.97
C LYS A 180 13.50 -10.05 1.11
N GLY A 181 12.64 -10.40 0.15
CA GLY A 181 12.13 -11.78 -0.03
C GLY A 181 11.15 -12.32 1.02
N SER A 182 11.11 -11.76 2.22
CA SER A 182 10.33 -12.31 3.34
C SER A 182 8.82 -12.12 3.14
N LEU A 183 8.38 -10.94 2.68
CA LEU A 183 6.96 -10.68 2.39
C LEU A 183 6.41 -11.46 1.18
N ARG A 184 7.26 -11.75 0.20
CA ARG A 184 6.86 -12.42 -1.05
C ARG A 184 6.35 -13.84 -0.79
N LYS A 185 6.99 -14.51 0.18
CA LYS A 185 6.72 -15.91 0.55
C LYS A 185 5.41 -16.06 1.31
N GLU A 186 5.07 -15.10 2.17
CA GLU A 186 3.95 -15.24 3.11
C GLU A 186 2.60 -14.79 2.52
N MET A 187 2.57 -13.78 1.65
CA MET A 187 1.32 -13.07 1.30
C MET A 187 1.07 -12.92 -0.21
N GLY A 188 2.04 -13.30 -1.05
CA GLY A 188 2.01 -13.07 -2.49
C GLY A 188 2.34 -11.63 -2.89
N MET A 189 2.85 -11.46 -4.11
CA MET A 189 3.44 -10.20 -4.58
C MET A 189 2.44 -9.05 -4.69
N ARG A 190 1.19 -9.32 -5.11
CA ARG A 190 0.14 -8.30 -5.25
C ARG A 190 -0.26 -7.70 -3.91
N LEU A 191 -0.48 -8.56 -2.92
CA LEU A 191 -0.88 -8.14 -1.58
C LEU A 191 0.27 -7.42 -0.87
N CYS A 192 1.51 -7.91 -1.03
CA CYS A 192 2.73 -7.23 -0.58
C CYS A 192 2.77 -5.78 -1.10
N TYR A 193 2.58 -5.59 -2.41
CA TYR A 193 2.60 -4.24 -2.99
C TYR A 193 1.46 -3.35 -2.49
N GLY A 194 0.27 -3.92 -2.30
CA GLY A 194 -0.86 -3.22 -1.66
C GLY A 194 -0.53 -2.72 -0.26
N TYR A 195 0.18 -3.52 0.56
CA TYR A 195 0.59 -3.10 1.90
C TYR A 195 1.66 -2.02 1.91
N LEU A 196 2.62 -2.07 0.99
CA LEU A 196 3.63 -1.02 0.85
C LEU A 196 2.98 0.36 0.66
N ILE A 197 1.85 0.43 -0.07
CA ILE A 197 1.09 1.68 -0.24
C ILE A 197 0.57 2.21 1.11
N PHE A 198 0.00 1.36 1.96
CA PHE A 198 -0.45 1.78 3.29
C PHE A 198 0.70 2.16 4.19
N TYR A 199 1.76 1.37 4.20
CA TYR A 199 2.94 1.62 5.01
C TYR A 199 3.55 2.99 4.69
N CYS A 200 3.63 3.35 3.41
CA CYS A 200 4.06 4.69 3.02
C CYS A 200 3.08 5.79 3.48
N ALA A 201 1.76 5.55 3.39
CA ALA A 201 0.76 6.49 3.87
C ALA A 201 0.82 6.68 5.40
N ILE A 202 1.04 5.60 6.15
CA ILE A 202 1.23 5.60 7.60
C ILE A 202 2.52 6.34 7.96
N ALA A 203 3.64 6.06 7.26
CA ALA A 203 4.91 6.76 7.45
C ALA A 203 4.77 8.28 7.29
N ARG A 204 3.98 8.76 6.31
CA ARG A 204 3.66 10.19 6.18
C ARG A 204 3.01 10.76 7.43
N MET A 205 2.06 10.03 8.01
CA MET A 205 1.39 10.46 9.24
C MET A 205 2.33 10.47 10.44
N TYR A 206 3.22 9.48 10.58
CA TYR A 206 4.24 9.48 11.63
C TYR A 206 5.24 10.62 11.47
N ALA A 207 5.72 10.87 10.26
CA ALA A 207 6.66 11.96 9.99
C ALA A 207 6.04 13.32 10.36
N ALA A 208 4.78 13.55 9.99
CA ALA A 208 4.04 14.73 10.41
C ALA A 208 3.82 14.79 11.94
N GLY A 209 3.53 13.66 12.58
CA GLY A 209 3.40 13.58 14.04
C GLY A 209 4.71 13.90 14.77
N LEU A 210 5.84 13.42 14.25
CA LEU A 210 7.19 13.68 14.78
C LEU A 210 7.55 15.16 14.67
N ALA A 211 7.37 15.76 13.49
CA ALA A 211 7.59 17.18 13.27
C ALA A 211 6.71 18.04 14.19
N TRP A 212 5.42 17.72 14.29
CA TRP A 212 4.51 18.42 15.20
C TRP A 212 4.91 18.28 16.67
N GLY A 213 5.32 17.08 17.09
CA GLY A 213 5.75 16.81 18.46
C GLY A 213 6.97 17.64 18.88
N LYS A 214 7.86 17.94 17.93
CA LYS A 214 9.02 18.83 18.07
C LYS A 214 8.66 20.32 17.96
N LYS A 215 7.40 20.66 17.68
CA LYS A 215 6.93 22.01 17.32
C LYS A 215 7.63 22.58 16.09
N SER A 216 8.00 21.73 15.14
CA SER A 216 8.53 22.14 13.84
C SER A 216 7.37 22.53 12.92
N ASP A 217 7.58 23.56 12.09
CA ASP A 217 6.62 23.97 11.05
C ASP A 217 6.72 23.09 9.79
N ALA A 218 7.72 22.21 9.74
CA ALA A 218 7.96 21.38 8.58
C ALA A 218 8.62 20.04 8.91
N VAL A 219 8.36 19.05 8.05
CA VAL A 219 8.92 17.69 8.15
C VAL A 219 10.33 17.67 7.58
N CYS A 220 11.30 17.21 8.38
CA CYS A 220 12.69 17.03 7.96
C CYS A 220 13.02 15.57 7.60
N VAL A 221 14.23 15.33 7.09
CA VAL A 221 14.71 13.99 6.66
C VAL A 221 14.70 13.01 7.84
N GLU A 222 15.12 13.46 9.03
CA GLU A 222 15.17 12.64 10.23
C GLU A 222 13.77 12.17 10.66
N ASP A 223 12.74 13.01 10.49
CA ASP A 223 11.36 12.62 10.78
C ASP A 223 10.88 11.52 9.84
N VAL A 224 11.22 11.60 8.55
CA VAL A 224 10.85 10.61 7.54
C VAL A 224 11.54 9.27 7.81
N ASN A 225 12.85 9.28 8.06
CA ASN A 225 13.61 8.07 8.35
C ASN A 225 13.12 7.38 9.63
N THR A 226 12.85 8.17 10.68
CA THR A 226 12.30 7.67 11.95
C THR A 226 10.89 7.10 11.75
N ALA A 227 10.06 7.75 10.92
CA ALA A 227 8.73 7.27 10.60
C ALA A 227 8.76 5.93 9.88
N PHE A 228 9.67 5.73 8.92
CA PHE A 228 9.84 4.42 8.28
C PHE A 228 10.34 3.36 9.26
N SER A 229 11.25 3.69 10.17
CA SER A 229 11.66 2.78 11.26
C SER A 229 10.46 2.38 12.13
N PHE A 230 9.59 3.31 12.50
CA PHE A 230 8.37 2.95 13.25
C PHE A 230 7.39 2.11 12.44
N VAL A 231 7.28 2.34 11.14
CA VAL A 231 6.46 1.48 10.29
C VAL A 231 7.03 0.07 10.25
N ASP A 232 8.35 -0.06 10.13
CA ASP A 232 9.06 -1.33 10.20
C ASP A 232 8.85 -2.03 11.55
N ASP A 233 9.03 -1.33 12.66
CA ASP A 233 8.95 -1.93 14.00
C ASP A 233 7.50 -2.27 14.43
N TYR A 234 6.50 -1.50 13.98
CA TYR A 234 5.12 -1.62 14.51
C TYR A 234 4.12 -2.27 13.56
N TYR A 235 4.38 -2.24 12.25
CA TYR A 235 3.45 -2.69 11.21
C TYR A 235 4.06 -3.73 10.28
N PHE A 236 5.37 -3.70 10.07
CA PHE A 236 6.08 -4.69 9.27
C PHE A 236 6.40 -5.93 10.13
N PHE A 237 6.06 -7.12 9.64
CA PHE A 237 6.45 -8.39 10.27
C PHE A 237 5.96 -8.70 11.70
N HIS A 238 4.74 -8.29 12.06
CA HIS A 238 4.08 -8.86 13.22
C HIS A 238 2.79 -9.58 12.84
N ARG A 239 2.63 -10.80 13.41
CA ARG A 239 1.33 -11.47 13.57
C ARG A 239 0.22 -10.49 13.97
N ALA A 240 0.55 -9.40 14.67
CA ALA A 240 -0.33 -8.28 15.00
C ALA A 240 -1.06 -7.62 13.80
N PHE A 241 -0.48 -7.55 12.60
CA PHE A 241 -1.12 -6.92 11.44
C PHE A 241 -2.14 -7.85 10.78
N ASP A 242 -1.79 -9.12 10.61
CA ASP A 242 -2.77 -10.16 10.25
C ASP A 242 -3.79 -10.39 11.36
N GLU A 243 -3.42 -10.23 12.64
CA GLU A 243 -4.34 -10.23 13.77
C GLU A 243 -5.32 -9.06 13.68
N ILE A 244 -4.90 -7.85 13.28
CA ILE A 244 -5.82 -6.73 13.01
C ILE A 244 -6.89 -7.15 12.00
N PHE A 245 -6.53 -7.93 10.98
CA PHE A 245 -7.46 -8.48 9.98
C PHE A 245 -8.21 -9.73 10.44
N THR A 246 -7.62 -10.55 11.30
CA THR A 246 -8.24 -11.73 11.91
C THR A 246 -9.35 -11.32 12.88
N TYR A 247 -9.12 -10.25 13.64
CA TYR A 247 -10.09 -9.67 14.58
C TYR A 247 -11.05 -8.67 13.91
N SER A 248 -10.75 -8.27 12.68
CA SER A 248 -11.61 -7.41 11.88
C SER A 248 -11.66 -7.90 10.43
N PRO A 249 -12.30 -9.05 10.16
CA PRO A 249 -12.37 -9.62 8.80
C PRO A 249 -13.05 -8.67 7.81
N VAL A 250 -13.93 -7.79 8.30
CA VAL A 250 -14.51 -6.68 7.51
C VAL A 250 -13.45 -5.70 7.02
N LEU A 251 -12.39 -5.43 7.79
CA LEU A 251 -11.30 -4.56 7.37
C LEU A 251 -10.47 -5.20 6.25
N LYS A 252 -10.21 -6.52 6.35
CA LYS A 252 -9.58 -7.28 5.26
C LYS A 252 -10.43 -7.21 4.00
N ASP A 253 -11.73 -7.48 4.13
CA ASP A 253 -12.70 -7.37 3.03
C ASP A 253 -12.75 -5.97 2.42
N VAL A 254 -12.71 -4.93 3.24
CA VAL A 254 -12.71 -3.53 2.78
C VAL A 254 -11.39 -3.21 2.09
N LEU A 255 -10.25 -3.65 2.61
CA LEU A 255 -8.95 -3.45 1.97
C LEU A 255 -8.88 -4.21 0.66
N GLU A 256 -9.17 -5.50 0.66
CA GLU A 256 -9.21 -6.32 -0.56
C GLU A 256 -10.24 -5.76 -1.55
N LYS A 257 -11.46 -5.42 -1.15
CA LYS A 257 -12.44 -4.86 -2.10
C LYS A 257 -12.05 -3.46 -2.60
N ASN A 258 -11.42 -2.60 -1.81
CA ASN A 258 -11.08 -1.24 -2.26
C ASN A 258 -9.71 -1.13 -2.96
N LEU A 259 -8.75 -2.01 -2.63
CA LEU A 259 -7.45 -2.09 -3.30
C LEU A 259 -7.48 -3.03 -4.50
N MET A 260 -8.17 -4.16 -4.36
CA MET A 260 -8.08 -5.32 -5.25
C MET A 260 -9.29 -5.48 -6.18
N ARG A 261 -10.47 -4.92 -5.86
CA ARG A 261 -11.54 -4.75 -6.86
C ARG A 261 -11.43 -3.40 -7.54
N LEU A 262 -10.46 -3.29 -8.44
CA LEU A 262 -10.61 -2.44 -9.62
C LEU A 262 -11.57 -3.07 -10.64
N ASN A 263 -12.63 -3.75 -10.19
CA ASN A 263 -13.66 -4.34 -11.05
C ASN A 263 -14.45 -3.29 -11.87
N GLY A 264 -14.19 -1.99 -11.65
CA GLY A 264 -14.65 -0.91 -12.50
C GLY A 264 -13.76 -0.62 -13.72
N LEU A 265 -12.66 -1.35 -13.95
CA LEU A 265 -11.85 -1.21 -15.17
C LEU A 265 -12.41 -2.02 -16.35
N ALA A 266 -13.24 -3.03 -16.09
CA ALA A 266 -13.95 -3.78 -17.14
C ALA A 266 -15.00 -2.93 -17.87
N SER A 267 -15.36 -1.74 -17.37
CA SER A 267 -16.21 -0.77 -18.07
C SER A 267 -15.43 0.36 -18.76
N LEU A 268 -14.09 0.29 -18.74
CA LEU A 268 -13.17 1.27 -19.36
C LEU A 268 -12.31 0.66 -20.49
N ILE A 269 -12.52 -0.61 -20.80
CA ILE A 269 -12.09 -1.29 -22.04
C ILE A 269 -13.35 -1.49 -22.87
#